data_AF-A0A3A8ELS0-F1
#
_entry.id   AF-A0A3A8ELS0-F1
#
_cell.length_a   1.000
_cell.length_b   1.000
_cell.length_c   1.000
_cell.angle_alpha   90.00
_cell.angle_beta   90.00
_cell.angle_gamma   90.00
#
_symmetry.space_group_name_H-M   'P 1'
#
loop_
_entity.id
_entity.type
_entity.pdbx_description
1 polymer ?
#
loop_
_entity_poly.entity_id
_entity_poly.type
_entity_poly.pdbx_seq_one_letter_code
_entity_poly.pdbx_strand_id
1 'polypeptide(L)'
;MIRDQFSVVMHRTILELQGISCIEIEQSPKAKKQIIASRSFGQKVYSCDDLKEAITLYVQDAVSRLRSENLLCGCIISFVQSNPFDSSEPFYNKSLSYALPDPSDN
;
A
#
# COMPACT_ATOMS: atom_id res chain seq x y z
N MET A 1 -28.46 -16.83 2.43
CA MET A 1 -27.72 -17.81 3.28
C MET A 1 -26.20 -17.66 3.16
N ILE A 2 -25.55 -17.87 2.02
CA ILE A 2 -24.07 -17.74 1.95
C ILE A 2 -23.59 -16.29 2.07
N ARG A 3 -24.27 -15.32 1.44
CA ARG A 3 -23.94 -13.89 1.54
C ARG A 3 -24.11 -13.31 2.96
N ASP A 4 -24.99 -13.90 3.76
CA ASP A 4 -25.30 -13.42 5.12
C ASP A 4 -24.36 -14.02 6.17
N GLN A 5 -23.69 -15.13 5.82
CA GLN A 5 -22.76 -15.86 6.70
C GLN A 5 -21.29 -15.68 6.31
N PHE A 6 -21.01 -15.30 5.05
CA PHE A 6 -19.67 -15.17 4.49
C PHE A 6 -19.52 -13.88 3.67
N SER A 7 -18.30 -13.59 3.23
CA SER A 7 -18.03 -12.41 2.41
C SER A 7 -18.72 -12.49 1.04
N VAL A 8 -19.03 -11.32 0.47
CA VAL A 8 -19.49 -11.21 -0.92
C VAL A 8 -18.50 -11.86 -1.90
N VAL A 9 -17.21 -11.86 -1.57
CA VAL A 9 -16.16 -12.54 -2.35
C VAL A 9 -16.42 -14.04 -2.41
N MET A 10 -16.66 -14.69 -1.25
CA MET A 10 -16.93 -16.13 -1.23
C MET A 10 -18.20 -16.50 -2.00
N HIS A 11 -19.26 -15.69 -1.88
CA HIS A 11 -20.47 -15.92 -2.66
C HIS A 11 -20.21 -15.86 -4.18
N ARG A 12 -19.43 -14.86 -4.65
CA ARG A 12 -19.03 -14.75 -6.06
C ARG A 12 -18.17 -15.92 -6.51
N THR A 13 -17.24 -16.39 -5.66
CA THR A 13 -16.43 -17.58 -5.96
C THR A 13 -17.30 -18.81 -6.21
N ILE A 14 -18.35 -19.02 -5.41
CA ILE A 14 -19.28 -20.15 -5.63
C ILE A 14 -20.01 -20.01 -6.97
N LEU A 15 -20.51 -18.81 -7.29
CA LEU A 15 -21.22 -18.56 -8.55
C LEU A 15 -20.31 -18.79 -9.76
N GLU A 16 -19.06 -18.32 -9.72
CA GLU A 16 -18.05 -18.56 -10.77
C GLU A 16 -17.78 -20.07 -10.96
N LEU A 17 -17.62 -20.82 -9.86
CA LEU A 17 -17.45 -22.28 -9.91
C LEU A 17 -18.69 -23.01 -10.47
N GLN A 18 -19.86 -22.38 -10.40
CA GLN A 18 -21.10 -22.86 -11.02
C GLN A 18 -21.25 -22.39 -12.49
N GLY A 19 -20.23 -21.74 -13.05
CA GLY A 19 -20.23 -21.23 -14.42
C GLY A 19 -20.94 -19.89 -14.60
N ILE A 20 -21.31 -19.21 -13.50
CA ILE A 20 -21.93 -17.89 -13.54
C ILE A 20 -20.83 -16.84 -13.40
N SER A 21 -20.48 -16.20 -14.51
CA SER A 21 -19.51 -15.10 -14.51
C SER A 21 -20.03 -13.92 -13.67
N CYS A 22 -19.24 -13.56 -12.67
CA CYS A 22 -19.48 -12.52 -11.67
C CYS A 22 -18.41 -11.42 -11.70
N ILE A 23 -17.24 -11.69 -12.28
CA ILE A 23 -16.15 -10.74 -12.44
C ILE A 23 -15.92 -10.52 -13.94
N GLU A 24 -16.24 -9.32 -14.42
CA GLU A 24 -15.94 -8.92 -15.79
C GLU A 24 -14.43 -8.82 -16.01
N ILE A 25 -13.98 -9.23 -17.20
CA ILE A 25 -12.60 -9.06 -17.62
C ILE A 25 -12.36 -7.56 -17.87
N GLU A 26 -11.55 -6.92 -17.03
CA GLU A 26 -11.16 -5.52 -17.23
C GLU A 26 -10.36 -5.38 -18.53
N GLN A 27 -10.88 -4.59 -19.48
CA GLN A 27 -10.21 -4.30 -20.76
C GLN A 27 -9.10 -3.25 -20.64
N SER A 28 -9.09 -2.47 -19.56
CA SER A 28 -8.04 -1.48 -19.28
C SER A 28 -7.91 -1.27 -17.77
N PRO A 29 -6.67 -1.17 -17.24
CA PRO A 29 -6.47 -0.94 -15.82
C PRO A 29 -6.99 0.44 -15.41
N LYS A 30 -7.72 0.50 -14.30
CA LYS A 30 -8.16 1.77 -13.71
C LYS A 30 -6.98 2.64 -13.31
N ALA A 31 -7.20 3.96 -13.30
CA ALA A 31 -6.22 4.93 -12.80
C ALA A 31 -5.73 4.53 -11.39
N LYS A 32 -4.42 4.65 -11.14
CA LYS A 32 -3.84 4.28 -9.86
C LYS A 32 -4.42 5.16 -8.76
N LYS A 33 -4.96 4.51 -7.72
CA LYS A 33 -5.49 5.18 -6.53
C LYS A 33 -4.43 5.44 -5.46
N GLN A 34 -3.25 4.84 -5.61
CA GLN A 34 -2.14 4.95 -4.68
C GLN A 34 -0.81 4.63 -5.36
N ILE A 35 0.26 5.25 -4.87
CA ILE A 35 1.64 4.94 -5.23
C ILE A 35 2.36 4.54 -3.94
N ILE A 36 2.92 3.33 -3.93
CA ILE A 36 3.66 2.79 -2.78
C ILE A 36 5.12 2.59 -3.20
N ALA A 37 6.02 3.11 -2.39
CA ALA A 37 7.46 2.85 -2.41
C ALA A 37 7.87 2.40 -1.01
N SER A 38 8.00 1.09 -0.82
CA SER A 38 8.39 0.49 0.46
C SER A 38 9.34 -0.69 0.22
N ARG A 39 10.26 -0.91 1.15
CA ARG A 39 11.23 -2.01 1.15
C ARG A 39 11.53 -2.42 2.59
N SER A 40 11.82 -3.70 2.79
CA SER A 40 12.44 -4.17 4.03
C SER A 40 13.92 -3.81 4.05
N PHE A 41 14.47 -3.51 5.22
CA PHE A 41 15.90 -3.33 5.39
C PHE A 41 16.61 -4.68 5.48
N GLY A 42 17.79 -4.81 4.85
CA GLY A 42 18.58 -6.04 4.90
C GLY A 42 19.18 -6.35 6.28
N GLN A 43 19.29 -5.34 7.13
CA GLN A 43 19.73 -5.43 8.52
C GLN A 43 18.93 -4.46 9.39
N LYS A 44 18.98 -4.65 10.72
CA LYS A 44 18.34 -3.73 11.66
C LYS A 44 18.96 -2.34 11.55
N VAL A 45 18.11 -1.31 11.50
CA VAL A 45 18.51 0.09 11.45
C VAL A 45 18.37 0.69 12.85
N TYR A 46 19.43 1.31 13.34
CA TYR A 46 19.48 1.87 14.69
C TYR A 46 19.63 3.40 14.71
N SER A 47 20.02 4.00 13.58
CA SER A 47 20.19 5.44 13.45
C SER A 47 18.93 6.09 12.87
N CYS A 48 18.53 7.23 13.45
CA CYS A 48 17.47 8.03 12.87
C CYS A 48 17.88 8.64 11.52
N ASP A 49 19.16 8.89 11.28
CA ASP A 49 19.62 9.52 10.04
C ASP A 49 19.54 8.54 8.86
N ASP A 50 19.89 7.26 9.08
CA ASP A 50 19.71 6.19 8.08
C ASP A 50 18.22 6.04 7.69
N LEU A 51 17.32 6.16 8.67
CA LEU A 51 15.86 6.12 8.42
C LEU A 51 15.39 7.33 7.60
N LYS A 52 15.90 8.53 7.90
CA LYS A 52 15.57 9.73 7.12
C LYS A 52 16.02 9.59 5.67
N GLU A 53 17.25 9.14 5.44
CA GLU A 53 17.79 8.94 4.11
C GLU A 53 16.96 7.93 3.31
N ALA A 54 16.63 6.79 3.92
CA ALA A 54 15.78 5.78 3.29
C ALA A 54 14.39 6.32 2.94
N ILE A 55 13.75 7.04 3.86
CA ILE A 55 12.44 7.67 3.62
C ILE A 55 12.53 8.68 2.49
N THR A 56 13.55 9.55 2.46
CA THR A 56 13.75 10.52 1.39
C THR A 56 13.88 9.83 0.03
N LEU A 57 14.67 8.76 -0.07
CA LEU A 57 14.81 7.98 -1.29
C LEU A 57 13.48 7.38 -1.76
N TYR A 58 12.69 6.82 -0.84
CA TYR A 58 11.40 6.21 -1.18
C TYR A 58 10.36 7.26 -1.60
N VAL A 59 10.35 8.42 -0.95
CA VAL A 59 9.49 9.54 -1.34
C VAL A 59 9.88 10.05 -2.73
N GLN A 60 11.17 10.17 -3.04
CA GLN A 60 11.65 10.58 -4.36
C GLN A 60 11.23 9.59 -5.46
N ASP A 61 11.34 8.27 -5.23
CA ASP A 61 10.85 7.24 -6.16
C ASP A 61 9.33 7.37 -6.39
N ALA A 62 8.56 7.48 -5.31
CA ALA A 62 7.11 7.61 -5.38
C ALA A 62 6.68 8.87 -6.16
N VAL A 63 7.32 10.01 -5.89
CA VAL A 63 7.05 11.29 -6.56
C VAL A 63 7.49 11.24 -8.03
N SER A 64 8.61 10.60 -8.35
CA SER A 64 9.03 10.42 -9.75
C SER A 64 7.98 9.64 -10.55
N ARG A 65 7.40 8.60 -9.95
CA ARG A 65 6.31 7.82 -10.58
C ARG A 65 5.02 8.63 -10.68
N LEU A 66 4.67 9.38 -9.63
CA LEU A 66 3.51 10.28 -9.62
C LEU A 66 3.55 11.26 -10.79
N ARG A 67 4.70 11.90 -11.01
CA ARG A 67 4.94 12.84 -12.11
C ARG A 67 4.90 12.14 -13.47
N SER A 68 5.49 10.95 -13.59
CA SER A 68 5.45 10.18 -14.85
C SER A 68 4.03 9.82 -15.32
N GLU A 69 3.09 9.74 -14.37
CA GLU A 69 1.69 9.44 -14.63
C GLU A 69 0.80 10.69 -14.64
N ASN A 70 1.38 11.90 -14.52
CA ASN A 70 0.67 13.19 -14.43
C ASN A 70 -0.41 13.21 -13.33
N LEU A 71 -0.10 12.64 -12.16
CA LEU A 71 -1.01 12.56 -11.01
C LEU A 71 -0.64 13.61 -9.95
N LEU A 72 -1.60 13.92 -9.08
CA LEU A 72 -1.40 14.73 -7.88
C LEU A 72 -1.66 13.89 -6.63
N CYS A 73 -0.91 14.15 -5.56
CA CYS A 73 -1.06 13.49 -4.27
C CYS A 73 -1.79 14.42 -3.30
N GLY A 74 -2.84 13.92 -2.63
CA GLY A 74 -3.54 14.67 -1.56
C GLY A 74 -3.21 14.18 -0.14
N CYS A 75 -2.54 13.04 0.00
CA CYS A 75 -2.23 12.46 1.31
C CYS A 75 -1.00 11.55 1.22
N ILE A 76 -0.05 11.75 2.13
CA ILE A 76 1.13 10.90 2.29
C ILE A 76 0.93 10.03 3.53
N ILE A 77 1.20 8.73 3.39
CA ILE A 77 1.17 7.78 4.50
C ILE A 77 2.56 7.19 4.66
N SER A 78 3.16 7.37 5.83
CA SER A 78 4.40 6.71 6.21
C SER A 78 4.10 5.61 7.21
N PHE A 79 4.82 4.49 7.10
CA PHE A 79 4.68 3.39 8.03
C PHE A 79 6.03 2.73 8.30
N VAL A 80 6.15 2.10 9.45
CA VAL A 80 7.33 1.36 9.86
C VAL A 80 6.91 0.11 10.63
N GLN A 81 7.63 -0.97 10.40
CA GLN A 81 7.41 -2.26 11.05
C GLN A 81 8.76 -2.83 11.48
N SER A 82 8.83 -3.43 12.68
CA SER A 82 9.98 -4.23 13.07
C SER A 82 9.89 -5.64 12.48
N ASN A 83 10.89 -6.49 12.74
CA ASN A 83 10.88 -7.86 12.25
C ASN A 83 9.78 -8.68 12.97
N PRO A 84 8.73 -9.18 12.29
CA PRO A 84 7.69 -9.98 12.92
C PRO A 84 8.16 -11.39 13.33
N PHE A 85 9.33 -11.82 12.86
CA PHE A 85 9.91 -13.13 13.16
C PHE A 85 10.97 -13.09 14.27
N ASP A 86 11.26 -11.91 14.81
CA ASP A 86 12.16 -11.78 15.95
C ASP A 86 11.40 -12.04 17.24
N SER A 87 11.63 -13.21 17.86
CA SER A 87 10.97 -13.58 19.12
C SER A 87 11.60 -12.92 20.36
N SER A 88 12.74 -12.24 20.21
CA SER A 88 13.43 -11.57 21.32
C SER A 88 12.84 -10.19 21.65
N GLU A 89 12.14 -9.57 20.71
CA GLU A 89 11.59 -8.22 20.84
C GLU A 89 10.12 -8.20 20.42
N PRO A 90 9.25 -7.42 21.09
CA PRO A 90 7.87 -7.24 20.64
C PRO A 90 7.81 -6.65 19.22
N PHE A 91 6.89 -7.18 18.41
CA PHE A 91 6.63 -6.62 17.08
C PHE A 91 6.11 -5.18 17.20
N TYR A 92 6.73 -4.28 16.44
CA TYR A 92 6.35 -2.89 16.33
C TYR A 92 5.73 -2.65 14.96
N ASN A 93 4.60 -1.94 14.93
CA ASN A 93 3.96 -1.48 13.71
C ASN A 93 3.30 -0.13 13.98
N LYS A 94 3.65 0.88 13.19
CA LYS A 94 3.02 2.19 13.27
C LYS A 94 2.92 2.81 11.90
N SER A 95 1.82 3.51 11.65
CA SER A 95 1.64 4.37 10.49
C SER A 95 1.18 5.76 10.91
N LEU A 96 1.52 6.74 10.10
CA LEU A 96 1.07 8.12 10.20
C LEU A 96 0.64 8.61 8.83
N SER A 97 -0.45 9.37 8.80
CA SER A 97 -1.00 9.95 7.59
C SER A 97 -0.96 11.47 7.69
N TYR A 98 -0.57 12.11 6.60
CA TYR A 98 -0.55 13.56 6.48
C TYR A 98 -1.32 13.97 5.22
N ALA A 99 -2.45 14.64 5.42
CA ALA A 99 -3.20 15.25 4.33
C ALA A 99 -2.51 16.54 3.90
N LEU A 100 -2.26 16.68 2.60
CA LEU A 100 -1.73 17.91 2.03
C LEU A 100 -2.86 18.96 1.96
N PRO A 101 -2.57 20.26 2.19
CA PRO A 101 -3.56 21.32 2.07
C PRO A 101 -4.23 21.35 0.70
N ASP A 102 -3.41 21.16 -0.34
CA ASP A 102 -3.83 21.07 -1.73
C ASP A 102 -3.12 19.87 -2.39
N PRO A 103 -3.78 19.17 -3.35
CA PRO A 103 -3.13 18.11 -4.09
C PRO A 103 -1.86 18.60 -4.81
N SER A 104 -0.74 17.92 -4.60
CA SER A 104 0.56 18.34 -5.12
C SER A 104 1.41 17.16 -5.59
N ASP A 105 2.34 17.43 -6.50
CA ASP A 105 3.40 16.55 -6.96
C ASP A 105 4.81 17.06 -6.60
N ASN A 106 4.90 18.04 -5.70
CA ASN A 106 6.15 18.64 -5.21
C ASN A 106 6.61 18.10 -3.87
#